data_AF-A0A846NN68-F1
#
_entry.id   AF-A0A846NN68-F1
#
_cell.length_a   1.000
_cell.length_b   1.000
_cell.length_c   1.000
_cell.angle_alpha   90.00
_cell.angle_beta   90.00
_cell.angle_gamma   90.00
#
_symmetry.space_group_name_H-M   'P 1'
#
loop_
_entity.id
_entity.type
_entity.pdbx_description
1 polymer ?
#
loop_
_entity_poly.entity_id
_entity_poly.type
_entity_poly.pdbx_seq_one_letter_code
_entity_poly.pdbx_strand_id
1 'polypeptide(L)' 'MPETKDPGEGWCIWITGLPGSGKSVVAHTLRKRLLQRGVQAQILSTDDLRGIVTPTPTYTEEERDIVYGTIVYI' A
#
# COMPACT_ATOMS: atom_id res chain seq x y z
N MET A 1 -13.28 -17.20 27.58
CA MET A 1 -13.35 -16.21 26.48
C MET A 1 -12.04 -15.46 26.50
N PRO A 2 -11.19 -15.48 25.46
CA PRO A 2 -9.98 -14.68 25.48
C PRO A 2 -10.37 -13.22 25.20
N GLU A 3 -9.92 -12.32 26.06
CA GLU A 3 -10.00 -10.87 25.85
C GLU A 3 -9.25 -10.51 24.56
N THR A 4 -9.98 -10.04 23.55
CA THR A 4 -9.39 -9.35 22.40
C THR A 4 -8.94 -7.98 22.89
N LYS A 5 -7.64 -7.87 23.13
CA LYS A 5 -6.91 -6.60 23.27
C LYS A 5 -7.31 -5.72 22.08
N ASP A 6 -7.93 -4.55 22.30
CA ASP A 6 -8.18 -3.59 21.22
C ASP A 6 -6.83 -3.32 20.54
N PRO A 7 -6.62 -3.74 19.28
CA PRO A 7 -5.40 -3.45 18.58
C PRO A 7 -5.44 -1.93 18.35
N GLY A 8 -4.51 -1.19 18.95
CA GLY A 8 -4.51 0.29 18.85
C GLY A 8 -4.77 0.73 17.41
N GLU A 9 -5.77 1.61 17.23
CA GLU A 9 -6.39 1.91 15.95
C GLU A 9 -5.34 2.17 14.85
N GLY A 10 -5.25 1.25 13.90
CA GLY A 10 -4.52 1.47 12.66
C GLY A 10 -5.19 2.58 11.85
N TRP A 11 -4.41 3.40 11.16
CA TRP A 11 -4.91 4.53 10.38
C TRP A 11 -4.32 4.52 8.97
N CYS A 12 -5.05 5.13 8.03
CA CYS A 12 -4.67 5.23 6.63
C CYS A 12 -4.49 6.70 6.23
N ILE A 13 -3.51 6.97 5.36
CA ILE A 13 -3.34 8.28 4.71
C ILE A 13 -3.56 8.10 3.21
N TRP A 14 -4.61 8.74 2.71
CA TRP A 14 -4.99 8.71 1.30
C TRP A 14 -4.35 9.89 0.55
N ILE A 15 -3.38 9.61 -0.33
CA ILE A 15 -2.64 10.64 -1.09
C ILE A 15 -3.20 10.72 -2.51
N THR A 16 -3.84 11.85 -2.85
CA THR A 16 -4.44 12.09 -4.17
C THR A 16 -3.84 13.31 -4.86
N GLY A 17 -3.92 13.32 -6.19
CA GLY A 17 -3.39 14.41 -7.02
C GLY A 17 -3.18 13.96 -8.46
N LEU A 18 -3.01 14.94 -9.35
CA LEU A 18 -2.79 14.70 -10.78
C LEU A 18 -1.56 13.80 -11.05
N PRO A 19 -1.51 13.09 -12.18
CA PRO A 19 -0.28 12.41 -12.63
C PRO A 19 0.91 13.38 -12.62
N GLY A 20 2.07 12.93 -12.12
CA GLY A 20 3.26 13.78 -11.99
C GLY A 20 3.25 14.77 -10.81
N SER A 21 2.19 14.87 -10.00
CA SER A 21 2.13 15.80 -8.86
C SER A 21 2.99 15.41 -7.64
N GLY A 22 3.82 14.36 -7.76
CA GLY A 22 4.73 13.94 -6.69
C GLY A 22 4.13 13.06 -5.59
N LYS A 23 2.94 12.47 -5.77
CA LYS A 23 2.29 11.57 -4.78
C LYS A 23 3.23 10.49 -4.24
N SER A 24 3.93 9.78 -5.13
CA SER A 24 4.86 8.71 -4.75
C SER A 24 6.03 9.25 -3.92
N VAL A 25 6.56 10.44 -4.28
CA VAL A 25 7.62 11.11 -3.51
C VAL A 25 7.16 11.42 -2.09
N VAL A 26 5.93 11.91 -1.94
CA VAL A 26 5.33 12.19 -0.63
C VAL A 26 5.13 10.89 0.16
N ALA A 27 4.57 9.85 -0.45
CA ALA A 27 4.32 8.56 0.19
C ALA A 27 5.61 7.93 0.75
N HIS A 28 6.67 7.85 -0.06
CA HIS A 28 7.96 7.29 0.36
C HIS A 28 8.63 8.12 1.45
N THR A 29 8.58 9.45 1.34
CA THR A 29 9.14 10.36 2.34
C THR A 29 8.41 10.22 3.67
N LEU A 30 7.08 10.13 3.63
CA LEU A 30 6.23 9.92 4.79
C LEU A 30 6.53 8.59 5.47
N ARG A 31 6.58 7.49 4.72
CA ARG A 31 6.95 6.16 5.25
C ARG A 31 8.32 6.19 5.93
N LYS A 32 9.33 6.81 5.32
CA LYS A 32 10.67 6.94 5.92
C LYS A 32 10.62 7.69 7.25
N ARG A 33 9.85 8.78 7.33
CA ARG A 33 9.67 9.58 8.55
C ARG A 33 8.90 8.86 9.65
N LEU A 34 7.94 8.01 9.29
CA LEU A 34 7.20 7.16 10.23
C LEU A 34 8.11 6.06 10.79
N LEU A 35 8.89 5.40 9.92
CA LEU A 35 9.85 4.39 10.34
C LEU A 35 10.90 4.95 11.32
N GLN A 36 11.40 6.16 11.07
CA GLN A 36 12.31 6.87 11.98
C GLN A 36 11.71 7.18 13.36
N ARG A 37 10.38 7.21 13.47
CA ARG A 37 9.63 7.40 14.72
C ARG A 37 9.20 6.07 15.35
N GLY A 38 9.64 4.94 14.80
CA GLY A 38 9.23 3.61 15.27
C GLY A 38 7.83 3.18 14.81
N VAL A 39 7.20 3.93 13.90
CA VAL A 39 5.87 3.60 13.35
C VAL A 39 6.07 2.79 12.07
N GLN A 40 5.62 1.53 12.09
CA GLN A 40 5.58 0.69 10.89
C GLN A 40 4.42 1.14 10.00
N ALA A 41 4.72 1.43 8.74
CA ALA A 41 3.72 1.87 7.77
C ALA A 41 4.02 1.27 6.40
N GLN A 42 2.96 0.93 5.68
CA GLN A 42 3.03 0.36 4.35
C GLN A 42 2.43 1.30 3.30
N ILE A 43 3.05 1.34 2.13
CA ILE A 43 2.53 2.08 0.99
C ILE A 43 1.75 1.10 0.12
N LEU A 44 0.47 1.39 -0.06
CA LEU A 44 -0.40 0.69 -1.00
C LEU A 44 -0.51 1.57 -2.26
N SER A 45 0.13 1.14 -3.35
CA SER A 45 0.14 1.83 -4.63
C SER A 45 -0.19 0.83 -5.74
N THR A 46 -1.31 1.06 -6.43
CA THR A 46 -1.68 0.25 -7.59
C THR A 46 -0.71 0.41 -8.76
N ASP A 47 -0.01 1.53 -8.85
CA ASP A 47 1.01 1.76 -9.88
C ASP A 47 2.28 0.92 -9.62
N ASP A 48 2.67 0.75 -8.35
CA ASP A 48 3.79 -0.12 -7.99
C ASP A 48 3.42 -1.60 -8.12
N LEU A 49 2.18 -1.97 -7.78
CA LEU A 49 1.65 -3.32 -7.98
C LEU A 49 1.57 -3.70 -9.46
N ARG A 50 1.21 -2.76 -10.35
CA ARG A 50 1.25 -2.98 -11.81
C ARG A 50 2.65 -3.31 -12.32
N GLY A 51 3.67 -2.61 -11.83
CA GLY A 51 5.06 -2.86 -12.25
C GLY A 51 5.61 -4.23 -11.82
N ILE A 52 5.09 -4.79 -10.72
CA ILE A 52 5.50 -6.10 -10.18
C ILE A 52 4.69 -7.24 -10.80
N VAL A 53 3.39 -7.04 -11.03
CA VAL A 53 2.47 -8.11 -11.45
C VAL A 53 2.28 -8.15 -12.98
N THR A 54 2.49 -7.05 -13.71
CA THR A 54 2.21 -6.95 -15.15
C THR A 54 3.22 -6.08 -15.92
N PRO A 55 4.41 -6.60 -16.26
CA PRO A 55 5.31 -5.92 -17.20
C PRO A 55 4.71 -5.81 -18.63
N THR A 56 3.76 -6.69 -18.98
CA THR A 56 2.87 -6.59 -20.14
C THR A 56 1.45 -6.95 -19.68
N PRO A 57 0.52 -6.00 -19.55
CA PRO A 57 -0.79 -6.27 -18.95
C PRO A 57 -1.66 -7.11 -19.88
N THR A 58 -1.96 -8.34 -19.48
CA THR A 58 -2.95 -9.20 -20.13
C THR A 58 -4.31 -9.17 -19.45
N TYR A 59 -4.42 -8.58 -18.24
CA TYR A 59 -5.66 -8.42 -17.47
C TYR A 59 -6.40 -9.74 -17.24
N THR A 60 -5.65 -10.84 -17.06
CA THR A 60 -6.25 -12.15 -16.80
C THR A 60 -6.85 -12.20 -15.39
N GLU A 61 -7.73 -13.16 -15.14
CA GLU A 61 -8.29 -13.38 -13.80
C GLU A 61 -7.20 -13.70 -12.78
N GLU A 62 -6.17 -14.45 -13.15
CA GLU A 62 -5.07 -14.78 -12.24
C GLU A 62 -4.25 -13.56 -11.80
N GLU A 63 -3.98 -12.61 -12.72
CA GLU A 63 -3.27 -11.37 -12.39
C GLU A 63 -4.08 -10.51 -11.39
N ARG A 64 -5.41 -10.51 -11.52
CA ARG A 64 -6.30 -9.79 -10.60
C ARG A 64 -6.26 -10.39 -9.20
N ASP A 65 -6.33 -11.72 -9.09
CA ASP A 65 -6.32 -12.42 -7.81
C ASP A 65 -5.00 -12.22 -7.06
N ILE A 66 -3.87 -12.15 -7.78
CA ILE A 66 -2.56 -11.87 -7.18
C ILE A 66 -2.51 -10.42 -6.66
N VAL A 67 -3.00 -9.44 -7.42
CA VAL A 67 -3.03 -8.02 -6.98
C VAL A 67 -3.92 -7.87 -5.75
N TYR A 68 -5.12 -8.43 -5.75
CA TYR A 68 -6.04 -8.32 -4.62
C TYR A 68 -5.56 -9.13 -3.41
N GLY A 69 -5.03 -10.33 -3.62
CA GLY A 69 -4.42 -11.14 -2.55
C GLY A 69 -3.24 -10.43 -1.90
N THR A 70 -2.43 -9.72 -2.69
CA THR A 70 -1.31 -8.91 -2.15
C THR A 70 -1.81 -7.71 -1.37
N ILE A 71 -2.88 -7.02 -1.82
CA ILE A 71 -3.47 -5.90 -1.07
C ILE A 71 -4.07 -6.37 0.27
N VAL A 72 -4.63 -7.58 0.34
CA VAL A 72 -5.21 -8.14 1.57
C VAL A 72 -4.15 -8.59 2.58
N TYR A 73 -2.96 -8.98 2.11
CA TYR A 73 -1.87 -9.46 2.96
C TYR A 73 -0.90 -8.36 3.42
N ILE A 74 -1.13 -7.12 2.98
CA ILE A 74 -0.38 -5.90 3.30
C ILE A 74 -1.16 -5.09 4.33
#